data_AF-A0A090YBB7-F1
#
_entry.id   AF-A0A090YBB7-F1
#
_cell.length_a   1.000
_cell.length_b   1.000
_cell.length_c   1.000
_cell.angle_alpha   90.00
_cell.angle_beta   90.00
_cell.angle_gamma   90.00
#
_symmetry.space_group_name_H-M   'P 1'
#
loop_
_entity.id
_entity.type
_entity.pdbx_description
1 polymer ?
#
loop_
_entity_poly.entity_id
_entity_poly.type
_entity_poly.pdbx_seq_one_letter_code
_entity_poly.pdbx_strand_id
1 'polypeptide(L)'
;MPCNANTSIFTLCTDATSYSKGATSVDVSCTFNGGGIQGPNGNAVAPNFSYTFYLQRHNGSTWMNQRSASGTFNHQTPTKALSLSGLQGGLYRVLMSYQSQANPSYNGLVNTYAFNVAR
;
A
#
# COMPACT_ATOMS: atom_id res chain seq x y z
N MET A 1 -6.88 1.13 -12.18
CA MET A 1 -6.84 0.82 -10.74
C MET A 1 -7.40 2.01 -9.99
N PRO A 2 -8.53 1.91 -9.28
CA PRO A 2 -8.98 2.95 -8.37
C PRO A 2 -7.91 3.26 -7.32
N CYS A 3 -7.60 4.55 -7.17
CA CYS A 3 -6.53 5.04 -6.31
C CYS A 3 -7.11 5.93 -5.23
N ASN A 4 -6.44 5.99 -4.08
CA ASN A 4 -6.70 7.07 -3.15
C ASN A 4 -6.30 8.40 -3.84
N ALA A 5 -7.26 9.31 -4.02
CA ALA A 5 -7.06 10.60 -4.68
C ALA A 5 -6.28 11.62 -3.83
N ASN A 6 -5.85 11.23 -2.62
CA ASN A 6 -5.12 12.13 -1.75
C ASN A 6 -3.77 12.49 -2.39
N THR A 7 -3.53 13.79 -2.55
CA THR A 7 -2.43 14.45 -3.27
C THR A 7 -1.07 14.28 -2.59
N SER A 8 -0.82 13.11 -2.03
CA SER A 8 0.44 12.74 -1.42
C SER A 8 1.51 12.51 -2.50
N ILE A 9 2.76 12.50 -2.05
CA ILE A 9 3.92 12.00 -2.79
C ILE A 9 3.79 10.51 -3.17
N PHE A 10 2.77 9.80 -2.69
CA PHE A 10 2.45 8.43 -3.08
C PHE A 10 1.01 8.28 -3.54
N THR A 11 0.81 7.63 -4.69
CA THR A 11 -0.49 7.16 -5.17
C THR A 11 -0.58 5.66 -4.90
N LEU A 12 -1.42 5.25 -3.95
CA LEU A 12 -1.68 3.83 -3.63
C LEU A 12 -3.02 3.41 -4.22
N CYS A 13 -3.03 2.36 -5.03
CA CYS A 13 -4.18 1.90 -5.79
C CYS A 13 -4.46 0.42 -5.56
N THR A 14 -5.74 0.04 -5.63
CA THR A 14 -6.16 -1.36 -5.78
C THR A 14 -6.80 -1.56 -7.15
N ASP A 15 -6.93 -2.80 -7.58
CA ASP A 15 -7.60 -3.15 -8.84
C ASP A 15 -9.10 -2.85 -8.85
N ALA A 16 -9.75 -2.87 -7.69
CA ALA A 16 -11.18 -2.57 -7.54
C ALA A 16 -11.51 -1.79 -6.25
N THR A 17 -12.70 -1.20 -6.21
CA THR A 17 -13.28 -0.53 -5.01
C THR A 17 -14.14 -1.46 -4.16
N SER A 18 -14.40 -2.69 -4.63
CA SER A 18 -15.13 -3.73 -3.92
C SER A 18 -14.83 -5.10 -4.54
N TYR A 19 -14.89 -6.17 -3.74
CA TYR A 19 -14.56 -7.53 -4.15
C TYR A 19 -15.74 -8.47 -3.90
N SER A 20 -16.16 -9.20 -4.92
CA SER A 20 -17.26 -10.17 -4.84
C SER A 20 -16.82 -11.49 -4.20
N LYS A 21 -17.79 -12.39 -3.93
CA LYS A 21 -17.51 -13.73 -3.36
C LYS A 21 -16.51 -14.55 -4.17
N GLY A 22 -16.42 -14.33 -5.48
CA GLY A 22 -15.48 -15.03 -6.37
C GLY A 22 -14.08 -14.43 -6.43
N ALA A 23 -13.84 -13.25 -5.83
CA ALA A 23 -12.52 -12.61 -5.89
C ALA A 23 -11.47 -13.46 -5.16
N THR A 24 -10.27 -13.61 -5.75
CA THR A 24 -9.19 -14.44 -5.18
C THR A 24 -8.08 -13.62 -4.54
N SER A 25 -7.86 -12.39 -5.01
CA SER A 25 -6.87 -11.45 -4.49
C SER A 25 -7.38 -10.00 -4.51
N VAL A 26 -6.63 -9.16 -3.80
CA VAL A 26 -6.59 -7.70 -3.97
C VAL A 26 -5.26 -7.39 -4.63
N ASP A 27 -5.27 -6.85 -5.83
CA ASP A 27 -4.05 -6.47 -6.53
C ASP A 27 -3.75 -5.00 -6.19
N VAL A 28 -2.56 -4.75 -5.65
CA VAL A 28 -2.14 -3.43 -5.17
C VAL A 28 -0.86 -2.98 -5.84
N SER A 29 -0.79 -1.69 -6.15
CA SER A 29 0.44 -1.01 -6.56
C SER A 29 0.52 0.40 -5.97
N CYS A 30 1.74 0.90 -5.82
CA CYS A 30 2.00 2.25 -5.38
C CYS A 30 3.01 2.94 -6.30
N THR A 31 2.74 4.21 -6.61
CA THR A 31 3.65 5.08 -7.37
C THR A 31 4.09 6.25 -6.49
N PHE A 32 5.39 6.53 -6.49
CA PHE A 32 5.97 7.74 -5.92
C PHE A 32 5.87 8.88 -6.96
N ASN A 33 5.20 9.97 -6.61
CA ASN A 33 4.99 11.13 -7.49
C ASN A 33 6.01 12.26 -7.24
N GLY A 34 6.96 12.07 -6.33
CA GLY A 34 7.99 13.06 -6.04
C GLY A 34 9.15 13.03 -7.05
N GLY A 35 9.90 14.13 -7.12
CA GLY A 35 11.11 14.21 -7.95
C GLY A 35 12.31 13.47 -7.35
N GLY A 36 12.59 13.70 -6.06
CA GLY A 36 13.69 13.08 -5.33
C GLY A 36 13.44 13.08 -3.83
N ILE A 37 14.26 12.34 -3.10
CA ILE A 37 14.25 12.31 -1.63
C ILE A 37 15.45 13.10 -1.09
N GLN A 38 15.26 13.78 0.04
CA GLN A 38 16.38 14.45 0.71
C GLN A 38 17.29 13.40 1.34
N GLY A 39 18.54 13.36 0.90
CA GLY A 39 19.58 12.49 1.45
C GLY A 39 20.12 13.01 2.79
N PRO A 40 20.99 12.23 3.46
CA PRO A 40 21.51 12.55 4.79
C PRO A 40 22.24 13.90 4.89
N ASN A 41 22.87 14.34 3.79
CA ASN A 41 23.63 15.59 3.72
C ASN A 41 22.81 16.75 3.11
N GLY A 42 21.49 16.60 2.98
CA GLY A 42 20.62 17.61 2.40
C GLY A 42 20.52 17.61 0.86
N ASN A 43 21.33 16.82 0.17
CA ASN A 43 21.28 16.68 -1.29
C ASN A 43 20.08 15.84 -1.74
N ALA A 44 19.53 16.11 -2.93
CA ALA A 44 18.55 15.23 -3.54
C ALA A 44 19.22 13.92 -3.96
N VAL A 45 18.63 12.79 -3.55
CA VAL A 45 19.04 11.45 -3.99
C VAL A 45 17.88 10.75 -4.70
N ALA A 46 18.22 9.79 -5.56
CA ALA A 46 17.23 9.03 -6.29
C ALA A 46 16.32 8.29 -5.31
N PRO A 47 15.00 8.24 -5.55
CA PRO A 47 14.08 7.55 -4.67
C PRO A 47 14.39 6.05 -4.64
N ASN A 48 14.53 5.52 -3.43
CA ASN A 48 14.74 4.11 -3.15
C ASN A 48 14.07 3.73 -1.84
N PHE A 49 13.06 2.89 -1.89
CA PHE A 49 12.23 2.59 -0.72
C PHE A 49 12.16 1.09 -0.48
N SER A 50 12.31 0.68 0.77
CA SER A 50 11.76 -0.58 1.27
C SER A 50 10.30 -0.35 1.61
N TYR A 51 9.42 -1.29 1.27
CA TYR A 51 8.00 -1.17 1.56
C TYR A 51 7.38 -2.49 2.04
N THR A 52 6.26 -2.35 2.74
CA THR A 52 5.35 -3.45 3.07
C THR A 52 3.92 -3.00 2.85
N PHE A 53 3.19 -3.71 1.97
CA PHE A 53 1.74 -3.64 1.92
C PHE A 53 1.15 -4.55 2.99
N TYR A 54 0.13 -4.06 3.68
CA TYR A 54 -0.69 -4.79 4.64
C TYR A 54 -2.14 -4.72 4.18
N LEU A 55 -2.73 -5.87 3.86
CA LEU A 55 -4.18 -5.99 3.75
C LEU A 55 -4.75 -6.02 5.16
N GLN A 56 -5.55 -5.02 5.53
CA GLN A 56 -6.13 -4.88 6.86
C GLN A 56 -7.65 -5.04 6.81
N ARG A 57 -8.21 -5.77 7.77
CA ARG A 57 -9.66 -5.89 7.99
C ARG A 57 -10.07 -5.08 9.21
N HIS A 58 -11.15 -4.33 9.13
CA HIS A 58 -11.74 -3.65 10.27
C HIS A 58 -12.59 -4.63 11.10
N ASN A 59 -12.34 -4.72 12.40
CA ASN A 59 -13.11 -5.60 13.31
C ASN A 59 -14.26 -4.89 14.05
N GLY A 60 -14.51 -3.61 13.72
CA GLY A 60 -15.49 -2.77 14.43
C GLY A 60 -14.85 -1.70 15.32
N SER A 61 -13.59 -1.88 15.73
CA SER A 61 -12.85 -0.90 16.55
C SER A 61 -11.47 -0.58 15.99
N THR A 62 -10.76 -1.57 15.45
CA THR A 62 -9.39 -1.42 14.96
C THR A 62 -9.18 -2.12 13.62
N TRP A 63 -8.09 -1.75 12.95
CA TRP A 63 -7.63 -2.38 11.71
C TRP A 63 -6.63 -3.49 12.03
N MET A 64 -6.92 -4.71 11.57
CA MET A 64 -6.11 -5.90 11.84
C MET A 64 -5.42 -6.39 10.57
N ASN A 65 -4.10 -6.56 10.61
CA ASN A 65 -3.32 -7.14 9.50
C ASN A 65 -3.79 -8.58 9.20
N GLN A 66 -4.11 -8.85 7.93
CA GLN A 66 -4.53 -10.15 7.44
C GLN A 66 -3.50 -10.79 6.53
N ARG A 67 -2.89 -9.98 5.65
CA ARG A 67 -1.83 -10.38 4.71
C ARG A 67 -0.83 -9.27 4.59
N SER A 68 0.40 -9.63 4.22
CA SER A 68 1.43 -8.65 3.88
C SER A 68 2.28 -9.10 2.72
N ALA A 69 2.77 -8.14 1.95
CA ALA A 69 3.78 -8.35 0.92
C ALA A 69 4.79 -7.21 0.97
N SER A 70 6.07 -7.56 1.01
CA SER A 70 7.17 -6.59 1.07
C SER A 70 7.97 -6.59 -0.22
N GLY A 71 8.76 -5.53 -0.38
CA GLY A 71 9.73 -5.44 -1.46
C GLY A 71 10.48 -4.11 -1.40
N THR A 72 11.11 -3.79 -2.52
CA THR A 72 11.76 -2.50 -2.74
C THR A 72 11.26 -1.88 -4.04
N PHE A 73 11.30 -0.55 -4.12
CA PHE A 73 10.96 0.17 -5.34
C PHE A 73 11.64 1.53 -5.39
N ASN A 74 11.84 2.04 -6.60
CA ASN A 74 12.37 3.39 -6.81
C ASN A 74 11.22 4.37 -7.09
N HIS A 75 10.44 4.11 -8.14
CA HIS A 75 9.35 5.00 -8.56
C HIS A 75 7.97 4.32 -8.48
N GLN A 76 7.89 3.02 -8.80
CA GLN A 76 6.65 2.26 -8.70
C GLN A 76 6.93 0.87 -8.15
N THR A 77 6.09 0.39 -7.24
CA THR A 77 6.15 -0.98 -6.75
C THR A 77 5.71 -1.96 -7.84
N PRO A 78 6.29 -3.16 -7.94
CA PRO A 78 5.65 -4.25 -8.65
C PRO A 78 4.23 -4.46 -8.11
N THR A 79 3.27 -4.76 -8.98
CA THR A 79 1.93 -5.14 -8.55
C THR A 79 2.02 -6.38 -7.66
N LYS A 80 1.41 -6.33 -6.47
CA LYS A 80 1.34 -7.46 -5.55
C LYS A 80 -0.11 -7.93 -5.43
N ALA A 81 -0.32 -9.23 -5.60
CA ALA A 81 -1.60 -9.87 -5.35
C ALA A 81 -1.66 -10.34 -3.89
N LEU A 82 -2.50 -9.69 -3.07
CA LEU A 82 -2.74 -10.08 -1.69
C LEU A 82 -3.90 -11.08 -1.66
N SER A 83 -3.59 -12.35 -1.38
CA SER A 83 -4.59 -13.42 -1.41
C SER A 83 -5.71 -13.22 -0.38
N LEU A 84 -6.95 -13.33 -0.85
CA LEU A 84 -8.16 -13.30 -0.03
C LEU A 84 -8.60 -14.70 0.44
N SER A 85 -7.81 -15.75 0.18
CA SER A 85 -8.14 -17.13 0.59
C SER A 85 -8.18 -17.26 2.11
N GLY A 86 -9.23 -17.91 2.63
CA GLY A 86 -9.43 -18.11 4.07
C GLY A 86 -9.74 -16.85 4.88
N LEU A 87 -9.92 -15.70 4.24
CA LEU A 87 -10.28 -14.44 4.92
C LEU A 87 -11.80 -14.29 5.03
N GLN A 88 -12.26 -13.65 6.10
CA GLN A 88 -13.67 -13.37 6.35
C GLN A 88 -14.18 -12.20 5.50
N GLY A 89 -15.47 -12.14 5.23
CA GLY A 89 -16.09 -10.95 4.64
C GLY A 89 -16.01 -9.73 5.55
N GLY A 90 -16.14 -8.54 4.96
CA GLY A 90 -16.26 -7.28 5.71
C GLY A 90 -15.54 -6.11 5.06
N LEU A 91 -15.22 -5.11 5.87
CA LEU A 91 -14.55 -3.89 5.44
C LEU A 91 -13.02 -4.04 5.54
N TYR A 92 -12.34 -3.73 4.44
CA TYR A 92 -10.90 -3.87 4.26
C TYR A 92 -10.27 -2.55 3.82
N ARG A 93 -8.95 -2.45 3.96
CA ARG A 93 -8.10 -1.44 3.32
C ARG A 93 -6.72 -2.02 3.04
N VAL A 94 -5.93 -1.37 2.20
CA VAL A 94 -4.49 -1.62 2.12
C VAL A 94 -3.73 -0.47 2.77
N LEU A 95 -2.80 -0.81 3.66
CA LEU A 95 -1.83 0.11 4.27
C LEU A 95 -0.45 -0.21 3.71
N MET A 96 0.24 0.76 3.15
CA MET A 96 1.66 0.69 2.84
C MET A 96 2.46 1.35 3.96
N SER A 97 3.43 0.62 4.52
CA SER A 97 4.58 1.22 5.22
C SER A 97 5.73 1.35 4.24
N TYR A 98 6.45 2.46 4.30
CA TYR A 98 7.64 2.69 3.48
C TYR A 98 8.77 3.31 4.29
N GLN A 99 10.01 3.03 3.88
CA GLN A 99 11.20 3.66 4.42
C GLN A 99 12.23 3.82 3.30
N SER A 100 12.79 5.03 3.17
CA SER A 100 13.89 5.25 2.25
C SER A 100 15.13 4.48 2.71
N GLN A 101 15.78 3.83 1.76
CA GLN A 101 17.04 3.12 2.01
C GLN A 101 18.23 4.09 2.08
N ALA A 102 18.16 5.24 1.41
CA ALA A 102 19.19 6.28 1.46
C ALA A 102 19.05 7.23 2.67
N ASN A 103 17.82 7.46 3.15
CA ASN A 103 17.56 8.26 4.35
C ASN A 103 16.48 7.59 5.22
N PRO A 104 16.85 6.77 6.21
CA PRO A 104 15.89 6.03 7.05
C PRO A 104 14.86 6.91 7.77
N SER A 105 15.17 8.20 7.97
CA SER A 105 14.29 9.23 8.54
C SER A 105 13.11 9.56 7.63
N TYR A 106 13.27 9.34 6.32
CA TYR A 106 12.21 9.47 5.33
C TYR A 106 11.41 8.16 5.28
N ASN A 107 10.43 8.05 6.15
CA ASN A 107 9.55 6.89 6.28
C ASN A 107 8.12 7.36 6.57
N GLY A 108 7.17 6.44 6.44
CA GLY A 108 5.80 6.75 6.78
C GLY A 108 4.81 5.69 6.38
N LEU A 109 3.54 6.08 6.46
CA LEU A 109 2.40 5.22 6.19
C LEU A 109 1.50 5.89 5.15
N VAL A 110 0.98 5.10 4.21
CA VAL A 110 0.02 5.52 3.19
C VAL A 110 -1.06 4.46 3.10
N ASN A 111 -2.34 4.83 3.15
CA ASN A 111 -3.44 3.88 3.04
C ASN A 111 -4.33 4.17 1.84
N THR A 112 -5.01 3.14 1.37
CA THR A 112 -6.12 3.27 0.43
C THR A 112 -7.37 3.77 1.15
N TYR A 113 -8.41 4.08 0.38
CA TYR A 113 -9.78 4.07 0.89
C TYR A 113 -10.14 2.68 1.48
N ALA A 114 -11.23 2.63 2.23
CA ALA A 114 -11.80 1.37 2.70
C ALA A 114 -12.73 0.76 1.62
N PHE A 115 -12.69 -0.56 1.45
CA PHE A 115 -13.46 -1.30 0.47
C PHE A 115 -14.09 -2.57 1.06
N ASN A 116 -15.20 -3.00 0.48
CA ASN A 116 -15.88 -4.22 0.93
C ASN A 116 -15.33 -5.46 0.23
N VAL A 117 -15.16 -6.54 0.99
CA VAL A 117 -14.90 -7.89 0.48
C VAL A 117 -16.08 -8.77 0.88
N ALA A 118 -16.83 -9.23 -0.12
CA ALA A 118 -17.90 -10.19 0.06
C ALA A 118 -17.33 -11.61 0.14
N ARG A 119 -17.74 -12.38 1.15
CA ARG A 119 -17.46 -13.80 1.32
C ARG A 119 -18.73 -14.49 1.78
#